data_AF-A0A9D8AHI4-F1
#
_entry.id   AF-A0A9D8AHI4-F1
#
_cell.length_a   1.000
_cell.length_b   1.000
_cell.length_c   1.000
_cell.angle_alpha   90.00
_cell.angle_beta   90.00
_cell.angle_gamma   90.00
#
_symmetry.space_group_name_H-M   'P 1'
#
loop_
_entity.id
_entity.type
_entity.pdbx_description
1 polymer ?
#
loop_
_entity_poly.entity_id
_entity_poly.type
_entity_poly.pdbx_seq_one_letter_code
_entity_poly.pdbx_strand_id
1 'polypeptide(L)'
;MKARNIFTVSSRLQRRYLRLIVFSMLTPTLFVGGCLYYLVFSLIAQEMAIPEFVFQVLLPALKRVNIFLITGIPVIFLALYWWGLVLSHRLAGPIERFNKELDQILEGDYKKRIRVRKNDALRPFVDDINRLLDKLEGVRD
;
A
#
# COMPACT_ATOMS: atom_id res chain seq x y z
N MET A 1 -18.50 -14.88 -23.27
CA MET A 1 -17.34 -14.76 -22.35
C MET A 1 -17.56 -13.53 -21.47
N LYS A 2 -18.07 -13.70 -20.24
CA LYS A 2 -18.37 -12.56 -19.35
C LYS A 2 -17.05 -11.96 -18.85
N ALA A 3 -16.70 -10.76 -19.30
CA ALA A 3 -15.66 -9.95 -18.69
C ALA A 3 -16.04 -9.73 -17.23
N ARG A 4 -15.41 -10.45 -16.32
CA ARG A 4 -15.72 -10.42 -14.89
C ARG A 4 -15.14 -9.12 -14.35
N ASN A 5 -16.00 -8.12 -14.13
CA ASN A 5 -15.68 -6.81 -13.58
C ASN A 5 -14.59 -6.91 -12.49
N ILE A 6 -13.40 -6.41 -12.81
CA ILE A 6 -12.20 -6.38 -11.95
C ILE A 6 -12.28 -5.19 -10.97
N PHE A 7 -13.41 -4.48 -10.93
CA PHE A 7 -13.63 -3.24 -10.21
C PHE A 7 -14.69 -3.34 -9.09
N THR A 8 -15.05 -4.53 -8.62
CA THR A 8 -15.95 -4.65 -7.47
C THR A 8 -15.16 -4.66 -6.16
N VAL A 9 -14.92 -3.45 -5.67
CA VAL A 9 -14.50 -3.11 -4.31
C VAL A 9 -15.49 -3.71 -3.30
N SER A 10 -15.04 -4.59 -2.39
CA SER A 10 -15.74 -4.82 -1.11
C SER A 10 -14.90 -5.46 0.02
N SER A 11 -13.65 -5.88 -0.19
CA SER A 11 -12.89 -6.42 0.94
C SER A 11 -12.55 -5.30 1.94
N ARG A 12 -13.03 -5.46 3.18
CA ARG A 12 -12.74 -4.55 4.31
C ARG A 12 -11.22 -4.33 4.50
N LEU A 13 -10.44 -5.33 4.09
CA LEU A 13 -8.98 -5.37 4.06
C LEU A 13 -8.38 -4.35 3.06
N GLN A 14 -8.85 -4.33 1.80
CA GLN A 14 -8.33 -3.43 0.76
C GLN A 14 -8.44 -1.96 1.16
N ARG A 15 -9.59 -1.54 1.71
CA ARG A 15 -9.78 -0.15 2.16
C ARG A 15 -8.86 0.21 3.34
N ARG A 16 -8.53 -0.74 4.20
CA ARG A 16 -7.56 -0.51 5.29
C ARG A 16 -6.16 -0.30 4.73
N TYR A 17 -5.71 -1.16 3.82
CA TYR A 17 -4.40 -1.03 3.18
C TYR A 17 -4.26 0.23 2.33
N LEU A 18 -5.25 0.56 1.49
CA LEU A 18 -5.19 1.78 0.67
C LEU A 18 -5.14 3.05 1.52
N ARG A 19 -5.92 3.12 2.62
CA ARG A 19 -5.82 4.24 3.55
C ARG A 19 -4.44 4.33 4.20
N LEU A 20 -3.89 3.19 4.65
CA LEU A 20 -2.55 3.14 5.23
C LEU A 20 -1.49 3.62 4.25
N ILE A 21 -1.57 3.20 2.98
CA ILE A 21 -0.68 3.64 1.90
C ILE A 21 -0.77 5.15 1.71
N VAL A 22 -1.98 5.72 1.58
CA VAL A 22 -2.17 7.17 1.42
C VAL A 22 -1.63 7.95 2.62
N PHE A 23 -1.92 7.53 3.85
CA PHE A 23 -1.36 8.16 5.05
C PHE A 23 0.17 8.07 5.08
N SER A 24 0.73 6.90 4.74
CA SER A 24 2.18 6.70 4.70
C SER A 24 2.88 7.54 3.62
N MET A 25 2.17 7.98 2.57
CA MET A 25 2.69 8.91 1.56
C MET A 25 2.60 10.35 2.03
N LEU A 26 1.47 10.73 2.64
CA LEU A 26 1.21 12.10 3.08
C LEU A 26 2.14 12.52 4.22
N THR A 27 2.31 11.68 5.24
CA THR A 27 3.11 12.01 6.42
C THR A 27 4.54 12.44 6.09
N PRO A 28 5.37 11.64 5.38
CA PRO A 28 6.72 12.05 5.04
C PRO A 28 6.73 13.23 4.05
N THR A 29 5.76 13.33 3.15
CA THR A 29 5.69 14.44 2.19
C THR A 29 5.46 15.78 2.90
N LEU A 30 4.54 15.82 3.87
CA LEU A 30 4.30 17.00 4.68
C LEU A 30 5.47 17.31 5.61
N PHE A 31 6.09 16.28 6.19
CA PHE A 31 7.27 16.45 7.04
C PHE A 31 8.45 17.02 6.27
N VAL A 32 8.84 16.39 5.17
CA VAL A 32 9.95 16.84 4.32
C VAL A 32 9.66 18.21 3.72
N GLY A 33 8.44 18.43 3.22
CA GLY A 33 8.01 19.73 2.71
C GLY A 33 8.12 20.82 3.78
N GLY A 34 7.64 20.55 4.99
CA GLY A 34 7.75 21.46 6.13
C GLY A 34 9.20 21.77 6.50
N CYS A 35 10.08 20.76 6.57
CA CYS A 35 11.50 20.94 6.83
C CYS A 35 12.17 21.81 5.77
N LEU A 36 11.87 21.59 4.48
CA LEU A 36 12.42 22.40 3.39
C LEU A 36 11.96 23.84 3.48
N TYR A 37 10.67 24.08 3.71
CA TYR A 37 10.13 25.43 3.87
C TYR A 37 10.71 26.15 5.09
N TYR A 38 10.88 25.45 6.21
CA TYR A 38 11.52 25.99 7.40
C TYR A 38 12.98 26.37 7.14
N LEU A 39 13.75 25.49 6.48
CA LEU A 39 15.13 25.75 6.10
C LEU A 39 15.22 27.01 5.22
N VAL A 40 14.40 27.10 4.18
CA VAL A 40 14.35 28.25 3.29
C VAL A 40 14.02 29.53 4.05
N PHE A 41 13.03 29.50 4.94
CA PHE A 41 12.66 30.64 5.76
C PHE A 41 13.82 31.07 6.67
N SER A 42 14.52 30.12 7.30
CA SER A 42 15.69 30.40 8.13
C SER A 42 16.85 31.04 7.35
N LEU A 43 17.09 30.59 6.11
CA LEU A 43 18.12 31.16 5.23
C LEU A 43 17.76 32.59 4.82
N ILE A 44 16.50 32.83 4.45
CA ILE A 44 16.03 34.19 4.13
C ILE A 44 16.17 35.10 5.35
N ALA A 45 15.80 34.63 6.55
CA ALA A 45 15.88 35.41 7.79
C ALA A 45 17.33 35.78 8.16
N GLN A 46 18.31 34.90 7.91
CA GLN A 46 19.73 35.15 8.16
C GLN A 46 20.34 36.12 7.13
N GLU A 47 19.96 35.99 5.87
CA GLU A 47 20.51 36.79 4.75
C GLU A 47 19.73 38.09 4.48
N MET A 48 18.85 38.52 5.40
CA MET A 48 18.04 39.75 5.28
C MET A 48 18.88 41.03 5.07
N ALA A 49 20.18 40.99 5.37
CA ALA A 49 21.11 42.09 5.14
C ALA A 49 21.52 42.26 3.66
N ILE A 50 21.24 41.26 2.80
CA ILE A 50 21.63 41.24 1.38
C ILE A 50 20.39 40.91 0.51
N PRO A 51 19.56 41.91 0.21
CA PRO A 51 18.34 41.70 -0.58
C PRO A 51 18.62 41.10 -1.97
N GLU A 52 19.73 41.48 -2.62
CA GLU A 52 20.05 41.02 -3.97
C GLU A 52 20.17 39.50 -4.07
N PHE A 53 20.77 38.84 -3.07
CA PHE A 53 20.95 37.39 -3.06
C PHE A 53 19.61 36.65 -2.97
N VAL A 54 18.70 37.16 -2.15
CA VAL A 54 17.35 36.57 -1.97
C VAL A 54 16.55 36.64 -3.28
N PHE A 55 16.51 37.82 -3.92
CA PHE A 55 15.72 38.03 -5.14
C PHE A 55 16.28 37.34 -6.37
N GLN A 56 17.62 37.29 -6.52
CA GLN A 56 18.25 36.76 -7.72
C GLN A 56 18.55 35.26 -7.66
N VAL A 57 18.78 34.70 -6.46
CA VAL A 57 19.20 33.30 -6.30
C VAL A 57 18.14 32.46 -5.62
N LEU A 58 17.71 32.82 -4.41
CA LEU A 58 16.78 32.01 -3.62
C LEU A 58 15.38 31.94 -4.23
N LEU A 59 14.73 33.07 -4.54
CA LEU A 59 13.36 33.06 -5.04
C LEU A 59 13.19 32.29 -6.37
N PRO A 60 14.08 32.43 -7.37
CA PRO A 60 14.01 31.63 -8.58
C PRO A 60 14.27 30.14 -8.34
N ALA A 61 15.21 29.80 -7.45
CA ALA A 61 15.48 28.41 -7.07
C ALA A 61 14.24 27.79 -6.41
N LEU A 62 13.58 28.50 -5.49
CA LEU A 62 12.33 28.07 -4.86
C LEU A 62 11.20 27.86 -5.85
N LYS A 63 11.01 28.79 -6.80
CA LYS A 63 10.00 28.63 -7.84
C LYS A 63 10.26 27.37 -8.66
N ARG A 64 11.51 27.10 -9.06
CA ARG A 64 11.85 25.87 -9.79
C ARG A 64 11.55 24.63 -8.98
N VAL A 65 12.01 24.56 -7.73
CA VAL A 65 11.75 23.43 -6.83
C VAL A 65 10.25 23.22 -6.65
N ASN A 66 9.48 24.27 -6.39
CA ASN A 66 8.03 24.17 -6.22
C ASN A 66 7.31 23.69 -7.48
N ILE A 67 7.73 24.14 -8.67
CA ILE A 67 7.19 23.61 -9.93
C ILE A 67 7.46 22.11 -10.02
N PHE A 68 8.70 21.67 -9.80
CA PHE A 68 9.03 20.24 -9.80
C PHE A 68 8.25 19.44 -8.76
N LEU A 69 8.05 19.96 -7.56
CA LEU A 69 7.28 19.29 -6.52
C LEU A 69 5.79 19.19 -6.90
N ILE A 70 5.18 20.30 -7.36
CA ILE A 70 3.77 20.33 -7.75
C ILE A 70 3.49 19.42 -8.95
N THR A 71 4.42 19.30 -9.89
CA THR A 71 4.24 18.41 -11.05
C THR A 71 4.66 16.97 -10.77
N GLY A 72 5.71 16.76 -9.99
CA GLY A 72 6.32 15.45 -9.76
C GLY A 72 5.64 14.63 -8.67
N ILE A 73 5.26 15.27 -7.55
CA ILE A 73 4.61 14.58 -6.42
C ILE A 73 3.32 13.87 -6.87
N PRO A 74 2.38 14.51 -7.61
CA PRO A 74 1.16 13.85 -8.04
C PRO A 74 1.41 12.62 -8.92
N VAL A 75 2.42 12.68 -9.81
CA VAL A 75 2.76 11.55 -10.69
C VAL A 75 3.24 10.35 -9.87
N ILE A 76 4.14 10.60 -8.91
CA ILE A 76 4.64 9.55 -8.01
C ILE A 76 3.51 9.00 -7.15
N PHE A 77 2.66 9.87 -6.59
CA PHE A 77 1.52 9.46 -5.77
C PHE A 77 0.54 8.58 -6.56
N LEU A 78 0.22 8.97 -7.80
CA LEU A 78 -0.64 8.18 -8.67
C LEU A 78 -0.02 6.82 -9.00
N ALA A 79 1.27 6.77 -9.33
CA ALA A 79 1.98 5.53 -9.62
C ALA A 79 1.98 4.58 -8.41
N LEU A 80 2.30 5.10 -7.23
CA LEU A 80 2.31 4.29 -6.01
C LEU A 80 0.91 3.88 -5.55
N TYR A 81 -0.10 4.75 -5.72
CA TYR A 81 -1.49 4.40 -5.44
C TYR A 81 -1.97 3.28 -6.37
N TRP A 82 -1.63 3.35 -7.65
CA TRP A 82 -1.93 2.30 -8.62
C TRP A 82 -1.25 0.97 -8.24
N TRP A 83 0.03 1.00 -7.87
CA TRP A 83 0.73 -0.18 -7.36
C TRP A 83 0.09 -0.74 -6.09
N GLY A 84 -0.29 0.13 -5.15
CA GLY A 84 -1.01 -0.25 -3.93
C GLY A 84 -2.33 -0.95 -4.23
N LEU A 85 -3.08 -0.47 -5.23
CA LEU A 85 -4.29 -1.12 -5.71
C LEU A 85 -4.01 -2.53 -6.24
N VAL A 86 -3.04 -2.67 -7.15
CA VAL A 86 -2.68 -3.96 -7.74
C VAL A 86 -2.24 -4.97 -6.67
N LEU A 87 -1.38 -4.54 -5.75
CA LEU A 87 -0.87 -5.38 -4.66
C LEU A 87 -2.01 -5.79 -3.71
N SER A 88 -2.84 -4.83 -3.31
CA SER A 88 -3.98 -5.11 -2.44
C SER A 88 -4.96 -6.08 -3.10
N HIS A 89 -5.16 -5.99 -4.41
CA HIS A 89 -6.07 -6.88 -5.13
C HIS A 89 -5.53 -8.31 -5.20
N ARG A 90 -4.21 -8.45 -5.37
CA ARG A 90 -3.52 -9.74 -5.38
C ARG A 90 -3.59 -10.46 -4.04
N LEU A 91 -3.65 -9.73 -2.92
CA LEU A 91 -3.74 -10.31 -1.57
C LEU A 91 -5.18 -10.52 -1.09
N ALA A 92 -6.06 -9.55 -1.28
CA ALA A 92 -7.42 -9.62 -0.73
C ALA A 92 -8.26 -10.79 -1.29
N GLY A 93 -8.11 -11.09 -2.58
CA GLY A 93 -8.86 -12.17 -3.24
C GLY A 93 -8.55 -13.56 -2.65
N PRO A 94 -7.26 -13.97 -2.60
CA PRO A 94 -6.87 -15.23 -1.97
C PRO A 94 -7.26 -15.34 -0.50
N ILE A 95 -7.14 -14.25 0.28
CA ILE A 95 -7.51 -14.23 1.71
C ILE A 95 -9.02 -14.49 1.89
N GLU A 96 -9.87 -13.83 1.11
CA GLU A 96 -11.32 -14.01 1.25
C GLU A 96 -11.75 -15.43 0.87
N ARG A 97 -11.13 -16.01 -0.17
CA ARG A 97 -11.36 -17.41 -0.55
C ARG A 97 -10.88 -18.37 0.53
N PHE A 98 -9.71 -18.12 1.10
CA PHE A 98 -9.14 -18.91 2.17
C PHE A 98 -10.07 -18.96 3.40
N ASN A 99 -10.59 -17.81 3.85
CA ASN A 99 -11.53 -17.77 4.98
C ASN A 99 -12.79 -18.60 4.69
N LYS A 100 -13.38 -18.48 3.50
CA LYS A 100 -14.55 -19.29 3.11
C LYS A 100 -14.25 -20.79 3.08
N GLU A 101 -13.05 -21.18 2.63
CA GLU A 101 -12.65 -22.59 2.62
C GLU A 101 -12.41 -23.13 4.02
N LEU A 102 -11.86 -22.32 4.93
CA LEU A 102 -11.73 -22.63 6.36
C LEU A 102 -13.07 -22.74 7.07
N ASP A 103 -14.00 -21.82 6.85
CA ASP A 103 -15.33 -21.83 7.49
C ASP A 103 -16.04 -23.17 7.22
N GLN A 104 -15.95 -23.69 5.99
CA GLN A 104 -16.51 -25.00 5.63
C GLN A 104 -15.80 -26.18 6.31
N ILE A 105 -14.51 -26.06 6.63
CA ILE A 105 -13.79 -27.08 7.39
C ILE A 105 -14.22 -27.04 8.86
N LEU A 106 -14.44 -25.84 9.41
CA LEU A 106 -14.95 -25.64 10.77
C LEU A 106 -16.38 -26.19 10.95
N GLU A 107 -17.16 -26.26 9.87
CA GLU A 107 -18.47 -26.93 9.85
C GLU A 107 -18.39 -28.48 9.98
N GLY A 108 -17.18 -29.05 9.99
CA GLY A 108 -16.93 -30.46 10.34
C GLY A 108 -16.42 -31.33 9.20
N ASP A 109 -16.27 -30.80 7.99
CA ASP A 109 -15.67 -31.51 6.85
C ASP A 109 -14.13 -31.36 6.85
N TYR A 110 -13.48 -32.14 7.72
CA TYR A 110 -12.02 -32.18 7.83
C TYR A 110 -11.34 -32.94 6.68
N LYS A 111 -12.08 -33.60 5.79
CA LYS A 111 -11.50 -34.27 4.61
C LYS A 111 -11.17 -33.29 3.49
N LYS A 112 -11.75 -32.09 3.56
CA LYS A 112 -11.48 -31.03 2.61
C LYS A 112 -10.05 -30.52 2.75
N ARG A 113 -9.43 -30.17 1.61
CA ARG A 113 -8.11 -29.54 1.55
C ARG A 113 -8.20 -28.22 0.82
N ILE A 114 -7.55 -27.21 1.39
CA ILE A 114 -7.53 -25.85 0.87
C ILE A 114 -6.58 -25.79 -0.31
N ARG A 115 -6.98 -25.15 -1.42
CA ARG A 115 -6.15 -25.05 -2.64
C ARG A 115 -5.89 -23.60 -3.04
N VAL A 116 -4.61 -23.24 -3.13
CA VAL A 116 -4.16 -21.95 -3.67
C VAL A 116 -3.27 -22.12 -4.90
N ARG A 117 -3.11 -21.03 -5.67
CA ARG A 117 -2.29 -21.04 -6.88
C ARG A 117 -0.81 -21.20 -6.53
N LYS A 118 -0.03 -21.80 -7.44
CA LYS A 118 1.40 -22.12 -7.23
C LYS A 118 2.26 -20.94 -6.75
N ASN A 119 1.94 -19.72 -7.23
CA ASN A 119 2.67 -18.47 -6.97
C ASN A 119 1.89 -17.49 -6.07
N ASP A 120 0.94 -18.01 -5.30
CA ASP A 120 0.21 -17.22 -4.31
C ASP A 120 1.05 -17.03 -3.05
N ALA A 121 1.01 -15.84 -2.47
CA ALA A 121 1.77 -15.51 -1.27
C ALA A 121 1.31 -16.31 -0.05
N LEU A 122 0.04 -16.75 -0.03
CA LEU A 122 -0.54 -17.52 1.07
C LEU A 122 -0.21 -19.02 1.02
N ARG A 123 0.50 -19.49 -0.01
CA ARG A 123 0.74 -20.92 -0.21
C ARG A 123 1.40 -21.63 0.97
N PRO A 124 2.50 -21.13 1.56
CA PRO A 124 3.11 -21.77 2.72
C PRO A 124 2.12 -21.95 3.87
N PHE A 125 1.27 -20.94 4.10
CA PHE A 125 0.26 -20.97 5.17
C PHE A 125 -0.82 -22.01 4.89
N VAL A 126 -1.28 -22.12 3.65
CA VAL A 126 -2.25 -23.14 3.23
C VAL A 126 -1.68 -24.54 3.35
N ASP A 127 -0.40 -24.72 2.99
CA ASP A 127 0.28 -26.01 3.11
C ASP A 127 0.38 -26.45 4.59
N ASP A 128 0.70 -25.53 5.51
CA ASP A 128 0.73 -25.81 6.95
C ASP A 128 -0.66 -26.16 7.52
N ILE A 129 -1.73 -25.48 7.08
CA ILE A 129 -3.10 -25.81 7.48
C ILE A 129 -3.49 -27.20 6.96
N ASN A 130 -3.20 -27.53 5.70
CA ASN A 130 -3.49 -28.85 5.16
C ASN A 130 -2.75 -29.96 5.94
N ARG A 131 -1.49 -29.74 6.33
CA ARG A 131 -0.75 -30.68 7.20
C ARG A 131 -1.39 -30.84 8.58
N LEU A 132 -1.97 -29.78 9.13
CA LEU A 132 -2.72 -29.86 10.39
C LEU A 132 -3.99 -30.69 10.22
N LEU A 133 -4.72 -30.52 9.11
CA LEU A 133 -5.91 -31.33 8.80
C LEU A 133 -5.56 -32.80 8.62
N ASP A 134 -4.45 -33.12 7.94
CA ASP A 134 -3.96 -34.50 7.79
C ASP A 134 -3.72 -35.17 9.16
N LYS A 135 -3.15 -34.42 10.12
CA LYS A 135 -2.96 -34.91 11.49
C LYS A 135 -4.27 -35.12 12.24
N LEU A 136 -5.23 -34.19 12.10
CA LEU A 136 -6.52 -34.31 12.76
C LEU A 136 -7.35 -35.48 12.22
N GLU A 137 -7.25 -35.74 10.91
CA GLU A 137 -7.89 -36.90 10.29
C GLU A 137 -7.25 -38.21 10.79
N GLY A 138 -5.92 -38.31 10.79
CA GLY A 138 -5.21 -39.50 11.29
C GLY A 138 -5.29 -39.74 12.80
N VAL A 139 -5.76 -38.77 13.61
CA VAL A 139 -6.07 -38.95 15.04
C VAL A 139 -7.49 -39.47 15.27
N ARG A 140 -8.34 -39.43 14.23
CA ARG A 140 -9.76 -39.79 14.31
C ARG A 140 -10.07 -41.23 13.85
N ASP A 141 -9.07 -41.92 13.31
CA ASP A 141 -9.05 -43.36 13.02
C ASP A 141 -8.40 -44.13 14.18
#